data_AF-A0A9D5K408-F1
#
_entry.id   AF-A0A9D5K408-F1
#
_cell.length_a   1.000
_cell.length_b   1.000
_cell.length_c   1.000
_cell.angle_alpha   90.00
_cell.angle_beta   90.00
_cell.angle_gamma   90.00
#
_symmetry.space_group_name_H-M   'P 1'
#
loop_
_entity.id
_entity.type
_entity.pdbx_description
1 polymer ?
#
loop_
_entity_poly.entity_id
_entity_poly.type
_entity_poly.pdbx_seq_one_letter_code
_entity_poly.pdbx_strand_id
1 'polypeptide(L)'
;DTGAFAVSGAFTDNMVIQREKPVTIWGTAPRGEWVKVRFAGKCNTVEAVDGVWEVTLPEVVEYGGPYEMVITIPAASDSIKLGNILVGDVWMCSGQSNMEMSVEKCSTADEALKAAEDMHNVRFFINAAGAYGDASGIPLESPAGMWMQCNANTSRKLSAAAFIFAQYLHDNSAGNNGVPIGLVQSAWGGEARRDVG
;
A
#
# COMPACT_ATOMS: atom_id res chain seq x y z
N ASP A 1 -5.25 -16.91 -24.08
CA ASP A 1 -4.08 -16.14 -23.66
C ASP A 1 -3.45 -16.79 -22.45
N THR A 2 -2.17 -17.19 -22.54
CA THR A 2 -1.39 -17.61 -21.37
C THR A 2 -0.87 -16.34 -20.71
N GLY A 3 -1.41 -15.97 -19.55
CA GLY A 3 -1.07 -14.70 -18.88
C GLY A 3 0.44 -14.52 -18.70
N ALA A 4 0.95 -13.32 -18.98
CA ALA A 4 2.35 -13.00 -18.69
C ALA A 4 2.63 -13.10 -17.19
N PHE A 5 3.87 -13.42 -16.80
CA PHE A 5 4.25 -13.44 -15.40
C PHE A 5 4.26 -12.03 -14.82
N ALA A 6 3.37 -11.76 -13.87
CA ALA A 6 3.23 -10.48 -13.18
C ALA A 6 2.64 -10.67 -11.79
N VAL A 7 2.90 -9.71 -10.91
CA VAL A 7 2.19 -9.52 -9.63
C VAL A 7 1.19 -8.39 -9.80
N SER A 8 0.06 -8.43 -9.08
CA SER A 8 -0.92 -7.35 -9.08
C SER A 8 -0.26 -6.00 -8.73
N GLY A 9 -0.68 -4.93 -9.42
CA GLY A 9 -0.23 -3.56 -9.12
C GLY A 9 -0.58 -3.05 -7.73
N ALA A 10 -1.41 -3.78 -6.96
CA ALA A 10 -1.62 -3.53 -5.54
C ALA A 10 -0.35 -3.71 -4.69
N PHE A 11 0.62 -4.50 -5.18
CA PHE A 11 1.89 -4.77 -4.50
C PHE A 11 3.01 -4.01 -5.18
N THR A 12 3.63 -3.08 -4.45
CA THR A 12 4.73 -2.25 -4.94
C THR A 12 5.84 -2.15 -3.88
N ASP A 13 6.99 -1.62 -4.29
CA ASP A 13 8.03 -1.23 -3.35
C ASP A 13 7.49 -0.24 -2.31
N ASN A 14 8.17 -0.16 -1.16
CA ASN A 14 7.80 0.73 -0.07
C ASN A 14 6.41 0.45 0.55
N MET A 15 5.77 -0.70 0.33
CA MET A 15 4.49 -0.98 0.97
C MET A 15 4.58 -1.29 2.47
N VAL A 16 3.46 -1.17 3.18
CA VAL A 16 3.29 -1.69 4.54
C VAL A 16 2.29 -2.84 4.48
N ILE A 17 2.67 -3.99 5.03
CA ILE A 17 1.83 -5.18 5.16
C ILE A 17 1.31 -5.27 6.59
N GLN A 18 0.03 -5.60 6.74
CA GLN A 18 -0.61 -5.78 8.04
C GLN A 18 0.01 -6.96 8.82
N ARG A 19 0.53 -6.68 10.02
CA ARG A 19 1.00 -7.71 10.96
C ARG A 19 -0.16 -8.52 11.55
N GLU A 20 0.15 -9.70 12.08
CA GLU A 20 -0.82 -10.56 12.81
C GLU A 20 -2.05 -10.97 11.97
N LYS A 21 -1.88 -10.97 10.64
CA LYS A 21 -2.86 -11.46 9.67
C LYS A 21 -2.16 -12.22 8.55
N PRO A 22 -2.77 -13.30 8.02
CA PRO A 22 -2.32 -13.89 6.77
C PRO A 22 -2.31 -12.87 5.63
N VAL A 23 -1.39 -13.05 4.70
CA VAL A 23 -1.20 -12.12 3.57
C VAL A 23 -1.47 -12.85 2.28
N THR A 24 -2.50 -12.42 1.56
CA THR A 24 -2.85 -12.94 0.24
C THR A 24 -2.21 -12.08 -0.84
N ILE A 25 -1.48 -12.72 -1.76
CA ILE A 25 -0.75 -12.08 -2.85
C ILE A 25 -1.19 -12.76 -4.14
N TRP A 26 -1.43 -11.98 -5.18
CA TRP A 26 -1.97 -12.49 -6.44
C TRP A 26 -1.38 -11.81 -7.66
N GLY A 27 -1.55 -12.44 -8.82
CA GLY A 27 -1.08 -11.94 -10.10
C GLY A 27 -1.42 -12.87 -11.25
N THR A 28 -0.66 -12.76 -12.33
CA THR A 28 -0.79 -13.58 -13.54
C THR A 28 0.48 -14.38 -13.81
N ALA A 29 0.34 -15.54 -14.43
CA ALA A 29 1.45 -16.37 -14.90
C ALA A 29 0.95 -17.34 -15.99
N PRO A 30 1.83 -17.92 -16.81
CA PRO A 30 1.41 -18.91 -17.78
C PRO A 30 0.69 -20.09 -17.09
N ARG A 31 -0.39 -20.59 -17.71
CA ARG A 31 -1.21 -21.67 -17.13
C ARG A 31 -0.35 -22.90 -16.85
N GLY A 32 -0.50 -23.47 -15.65
CA GLY A 32 0.24 -24.65 -15.19
C GLY A 32 1.62 -24.35 -14.61
N GLU A 33 2.08 -23.10 -14.64
CA GLU A 33 3.31 -22.70 -13.96
C GLU A 33 3.12 -22.63 -12.45
N TRP A 34 4.16 -23.02 -11.72
CA TRP A 34 4.18 -22.94 -10.26
C TRP A 34 4.83 -21.64 -9.82
N VAL A 35 4.04 -20.79 -9.17
CA VAL A 35 4.48 -19.52 -8.60
C VAL A 35 4.82 -19.70 -7.13
N LYS A 36 6.04 -19.33 -6.76
CA LYS A 36 6.53 -19.37 -5.38
C LYS A 36 6.73 -17.96 -4.85
N VAL A 37 6.21 -17.69 -3.66
CA VAL A 37 6.33 -16.40 -2.99
C VAL A 37 7.02 -16.57 -1.65
N ARG A 38 8.01 -15.72 -1.37
CA ARG A 38 8.75 -15.64 -0.12
C ARG A 38 8.68 -14.23 0.44
N PHE A 39 8.38 -14.12 1.73
CA PHE A 39 8.33 -12.83 2.43
C PHE A 39 8.50 -13.05 3.95
N ALA A 40 9.35 -12.26 4.61
CA ALA A 40 9.56 -12.28 6.07
C ALA A 40 9.70 -13.69 6.67
N GLY A 41 10.55 -14.54 6.06
CA GLY A 41 10.76 -15.93 6.49
C GLY A 41 9.61 -16.90 6.19
N LYS A 42 8.49 -16.41 5.65
CA LYS A 42 7.36 -17.23 5.17
C LYS A 42 7.53 -17.55 3.69
N CYS A 43 6.95 -18.67 3.28
CA CYS A 43 7.01 -19.15 1.91
C CYS A 43 5.79 -20.01 1.60
N ASN A 44 5.25 -19.88 0.39
CA ASN A 44 4.25 -20.79 -0.14
C ASN A 44 4.34 -20.83 -1.67
N THR A 45 3.77 -21.86 -2.29
CA THR A 45 3.83 -22.10 -3.73
C THR A 45 2.45 -22.55 -4.23
N VAL A 46 2.01 -22.01 -5.37
CA VAL A 46 0.70 -22.31 -5.97
C VAL A 46 0.84 -22.49 -7.48
N GLU A 47 -0.02 -23.29 -8.09
CA GLU A 47 -0.12 -23.41 -9.54
C GLU A 47 -1.00 -22.28 -10.11
N ALA A 48 -0.58 -21.71 -11.23
CA ALA A 48 -1.39 -20.75 -11.96
C ALA A 48 -2.51 -21.46 -12.73
N VAL A 49 -3.75 -21.26 -12.29
CA VAL A 49 -4.96 -21.83 -12.90
C VAL A 49 -5.58 -20.76 -13.78
N ASP A 50 -5.86 -21.08 -15.05
CA ASP A 50 -6.45 -20.15 -16.02
C ASP A 50 -5.70 -18.81 -16.15
N GLY A 51 -4.37 -18.86 -16.00
CA GLY A 51 -3.50 -17.70 -16.17
C GLY A 51 -3.38 -16.80 -14.94
N VAL A 52 -4.06 -17.14 -13.84
CA VAL A 52 -4.04 -16.40 -12.58
C VAL A 52 -3.46 -17.24 -11.45
N TRP A 53 -2.82 -16.60 -10.49
CA TRP A 53 -2.33 -17.24 -9.27
C TRP A 53 -2.69 -16.39 -8.06
N GLU A 54 -2.98 -17.07 -6.95
CA GLU A 54 -3.23 -16.46 -5.65
C GLU A 54 -2.59 -17.33 -4.59
N VAL A 55 -1.76 -16.73 -3.74
CA VAL A 55 -1.08 -17.44 -2.65
C VAL A 55 -1.31 -16.71 -1.34
N THR A 56 -1.67 -17.47 -0.32
CA THR A 56 -1.75 -16.95 1.05
C THR A 56 -0.51 -17.40 1.83
N LEU A 57 0.21 -16.42 2.39
CA LEU A 57 1.28 -16.65 3.34
C LEU A 57 0.73 -16.62 4.77
N PRO A 58 1.26 -17.45 5.68
CA PRO A 58 0.95 -17.34 7.10
C PRO A 58 1.23 -15.94 7.64
N GLU A 59 0.58 -15.58 8.74
CA GLU A 59 0.77 -14.29 9.37
C GLU A 59 2.24 -14.02 9.75
N VAL A 60 2.61 -12.74 9.66
CA VAL A 60 3.89 -12.22 10.16
C VAL A 60 3.58 -11.44 11.43
N VAL A 61 4.00 -11.99 12.58
CA VAL A 61 3.77 -11.38 13.90
C VAL A 61 4.81 -10.29 14.20
N GLU A 62 6.05 -10.51 13.77
CA GLU A 62 7.14 -9.56 13.94
C GLU A 62 6.95 -8.34 13.03
N TYR A 63 6.79 -7.17 13.63
CA TYR A 63 6.69 -5.90 12.91
C TYR A 63 8.08 -5.30 12.66
N GLY A 64 8.14 -4.30 11.78
CA GLY A 64 9.38 -3.63 11.39
C GLY A 64 9.77 -3.96 9.96
N GLY A 65 11.07 -4.15 9.72
CA GLY A 65 11.68 -4.29 8.41
C GLY A 65 12.88 -3.36 8.25
N PRO A 66 13.32 -3.06 7.03
CA PRO A 66 12.70 -3.46 5.77
C PRO A 66 12.88 -4.94 5.43
N TYR A 67 11.86 -5.51 4.78
CA TYR A 67 11.87 -6.84 4.19
C TYR A 67 11.89 -6.78 2.66
N GLU A 68 12.32 -7.87 2.02
CA GLU A 68 12.18 -8.13 0.59
C GLU A 68 11.13 -9.23 0.38
N MET A 69 10.24 -9.02 -0.60
CA MET A 69 9.35 -10.05 -1.13
C MET A 69 9.89 -10.53 -2.46
N VAL A 70 10.02 -11.85 -2.60
CA VAL A 70 10.53 -12.49 -3.83
C VAL A 70 9.47 -13.43 -4.37
N ILE A 71 9.06 -13.20 -5.62
CA ILE A 71 8.05 -13.97 -6.35
C ILE A 71 8.75 -14.59 -7.56
N THR A 72 8.64 -15.90 -7.74
CA THR A 72 9.40 -16.62 -8.78
C THR A 72 8.55 -17.67 -9.48
N ILE A 73 8.88 -17.94 -10.75
CA ILE A 73 8.52 -19.18 -11.45
C ILE A 73 9.79 -20.03 -11.57
N PRO A 74 10.00 -21.05 -10.70
CA PRO A 74 11.26 -21.79 -10.66
C PRO A 74 11.61 -22.50 -11.97
N ALA A 75 10.61 -22.99 -12.71
CA ALA A 75 10.82 -23.69 -13.98
C ALA A 75 11.33 -22.76 -15.10
N ALA A 76 10.88 -21.51 -15.10
CA ALA A 76 11.24 -20.48 -16.09
C ALA A 76 12.46 -19.64 -15.66
N SER A 77 12.92 -19.75 -14.41
CA SER A 77 13.93 -18.86 -13.81
C SER A 77 13.53 -17.37 -13.79
N ASP A 78 12.23 -17.08 -13.88
CA ASP A 78 11.71 -15.71 -13.77
C ASP A 78 11.55 -15.28 -12.30
N SER A 79 11.80 -14.00 -12.02
CA SER A 79 11.70 -13.43 -10.67
C SER A 79 11.20 -11.98 -10.68
N ILE A 80 10.33 -11.67 -9.74
CA ILE A 80 9.93 -10.33 -9.35
C ILE A 80 10.39 -10.11 -7.91
N LYS A 81 10.95 -8.93 -7.63
CA LYS A 81 11.38 -8.52 -6.29
C LYS A 81 10.71 -7.21 -5.93
N LEU A 82 10.12 -7.17 -4.74
CA LEU A 82 9.58 -5.96 -4.14
C LEU A 82 10.35 -5.68 -2.85
N GLY A 83 10.90 -4.49 -2.75
CA GLY A 83 11.85 -4.07 -1.73
C GLY A 83 11.28 -3.03 -0.78
N ASN A 84 12.06 -2.80 0.28
CA ASN A 84 11.76 -1.85 1.32
C ASN A 84 10.35 -2.04 1.91
N ILE A 85 9.90 -3.27 2.16
CA ILE A 85 8.55 -3.54 2.69
C ILE A 85 8.58 -3.50 4.22
N LEU A 86 7.62 -2.81 4.84
CA LEU A 86 7.45 -2.86 6.30
C LEU A 86 6.30 -3.77 6.69
N VAL A 87 6.37 -4.36 7.88
CA VAL A 87 5.27 -5.08 8.52
C VAL A 87 4.80 -4.25 9.70
N GLY A 88 3.52 -3.91 9.77
CA GLY A 88 2.99 -2.96 10.74
C GLY A 88 1.47 -2.88 10.74
N ASP A 89 0.92 -1.75 11.16
CA ASP A 89 -0.52 -1.53 11.20
C ASP A 89 -0.96 -0.72 9.97
N VAL A 90 -1.93 -1.26 9.23
CA VAL A 90 -2.46 -0.65 8.00
C VAL A 90 -3.86 -0.09 8.26
N TRP A 91 -4.03 1.19 7.97
CA TRP A 91 -5.26 1.94 8.21
C TRP A 91 -5.85 2.42 6.89
N MET A 92 -7.16 2.22 6.72
CA MET A 92 -7.89 2.78 5.59
C MET A 92 -8.40 4.18 5.95
N CYS A 93 -8.00 5.18 5.18
CA CYS A 93 -8.50 6.55 5.29
C CYS A 93 -9.50 6.83 4.16
N SER A 94 -10.79 6.75 4.48
CA SER A 94 -11.90 7.06 3.58
C SER A 94 -12.82 8.14 4.18
N GLY A 95 -13.50 8.94 3.34
CA GLY A 95 -14.41 9.99 3.80
C GLY A 95 -14.65 11.11 2.78
N GLN A 96 -15.52 12.07 3.13
CA GLN A 96 -15.91 13.23 2.31
C GLN A 96 -15.21 14.55 2.70
N SER A 97 -15.30 15.55 1.81
CA SER A 97 -14.87 16.97 1.79
C SER A 97 -13.53 17.40 2.42
N ASN A 98 -13.14 16.95 3.62
CA ASN A 98 -11.88 17.37 4.23
C ASN A 98 -10.68 16.50 3.85
N MET A 99 -10.92 15.41 3.10
CA MET A 99 -9.86 14.58 2.55
C MET A 99 -9.17 15.23 1.31
N GLU A 100 -9.77 16.27 0.74
CA GLU A 100 -9.23 17.03 -0.40
C GLU A 100 -8.29 18.17 0.01
N MET A 101 -8.34 18.62 1.27
CA MET A 101 -7.43 19.65 1.77
C MET A 101 -6.04 19.04 1.94
N SER A 102 -5.06 19.53 1.17
CA SER A 102 -3.68 19.10 1.27
C SER A 102 -2.94 19.77 2.43
N VAL A 103 -1.93 19.10 2.98
CA VAL A 103 -1.09 19.63 4.08
C VAL A 103 -0.56 21.03 3.76
N GLU A 104 -0.10 21.26 2.52
CA GLU A 104 0.45 22.57 2.09
C GLU A 104 -0.58 23.72 2.11
N LYS A 105 -1.88 23.42 2.12
CA LYS A 105 -2.96 24.42 2.18
C LYS A 105 -3.38 24.77 3.61
N CYS A 106 -2.85 24.07 4.62
CA CYS A 106 -3.14 24.34 6.02
C CYS A 106 -2.27 25.50 6.55
N SER A 107 -2.80 26.27 7.50
CA SER A 107 -2.03 27.31 8.18
C SER A 107 -0.85 26.78 9.01
N THR A 108 -0.85 25.48 9.32
CA THR A 108 0.18 24.76 10.08
C THR A 108 1.09 23.91 9.17
N ALA A 109 1.12 24.17 7.86
CA ALA A 109 1.87 23.37 6.89
C ALA A 109 3.36 23.20 7.27
N ASP A 110 4.05 24.26 7.66
CA ASP A 110 5.48 24.19 7.98
C ASP A 110 5.78 23.27 9.19
N GLU A 111 4.92 23.31 10.21
CA GLU A 111 5.04 22.44 11.39
C GLU A 111 4.80 20.98 11.02
N ALA A 112 3.75 20.71 10.24
CA ALA A 112 3.41 19.38 9.77
C ALA A 112 4.52 18.78 8.88
N LEU A 113 5.05 19.55 7.95
CA LEU A 113 6.10 19.10 7.04
C LEU A 113 7.44 18.90 7.75
N LYS A 114 7.73 19.68 8.80
CA LYS A 114 8.87 19.43 9.66
C LYS A 114 8.72 18.11 10.43
N ALA A 115 7.54 17.85 11.00
CA ALA A 115 7.26 16.60 11.71
C ALA A 115 7.34 15.38 10.76
N ALA A 116 6.94 15.54 9.50
CA ALA A 116 6.99 14.47 8.51
C ALA A 116 8.39 13.89 8.28
N GLU A 117 9.45 14.67 8.48
CA GLU A 117 10.84 14.21 8.33
C GLU A 117 11.24 13.16 9.38
N ASP A 118 10.63 13.19 10.56
CA ASP A 118 10.92 12.23 11.63
C ASP A 118 10.07 10.94 11.50
N MET A 119 9.01 10.98 10.70
CA MET A 119 8.02 9.91 10.52
C MET A 119 8.44 8.84 9.48
N HIS A 120 9.72 8.43 9.50
CA HIS A 120 10.32 7.53 8.50
C HIS A 120 9.68 6.12 8.42
N ASN A 121 8.99 5.69 9.47
CA ASN A 121 8.25 4.42 9.55
C ASN A 121 6.78 4.53 9.10
N VAL A 122 6.34 5.72 8.66
CA VAL A 122 4.98 5.98 8.15
C VAL A 122 4.99 6.02 6.63
N ARG A 123 3.98 5.40 6.02
CA ARG A 123 3.83 5.35 4.55
C ARG A 123 2.40 5.52 4.12
N PHE A 124 2.22 6.13 2.95
CA PHE A 124 0.91 6.38 2.37
C PHE A 124 0.79 5.70 1.02
N PHE A 125 -0.29 4.95 0.82
CA PHE A 125 -0.72 4.51 -0.50
C PHE A 125 -1.67 5.54 -1.07
N ILE A 126 -1.32 6.08 -2.23
CA ILE A 126 -2.14 7.05 -2.96
C ILE A 126 -2.45 6.44 -4.33
N ASN A 127 -3.73 6.43 -4.71
CA ASN A 127 -4.13 6.06 -6.07
C ASN A 127 -3.62 7.11 -7.08
N ALA A 128 -3.24 6.71 -8.30
CA ALA A 128 -2.75 7.60 -9.37
C ALA A 128 -3.69 8.80 -9.63
N ALA A 129 -4.99 8.55 -9.53
CA ALA A 129 -6.09 9.52 -9.58
C ALA A 129 -6.04 10.66 -8.53
N GLY A 130 -5.43 10.41 -7.36
CA GLY A 130 -5.27 11.39 -6.29
C GLY A 130 -3.93 12.14 -6.34
N ALA A 131 -2.95 11.61 -7.09
CA ALA A 131 -1.61 12.22 -7.22
C ALA A 131 -1.57 13.32 -8.30
N TYR A 132 -2.49 13.28 -9.27
CA TYR A 132 -2.65 14.27 -10.32
C TYR A 132 -4.14 14.59 -10.44
N GLY A 133 -4.51 15.86 -10.36
CA GLY A 133 -5.90 16.29 -10.45
C GLY A 133 -6.59 15.75 -11.72
N ASP A 134 -7.88 15.47 -11.56
CA ASP A 134 -8.80 14.86 -12.53
C ASP A 134 -8.62 13.34 -12.76
N ALA A 135 -9.42 12.59 -12.01
CA ALA A 135 -9.55 11.13 -12.10
C ALA A 135 -10.82 10.69 -12.85
N SER A 136 -11.45 11.57 -13.63
CA SER A 136 -12.64 11.19 -14.38
C SER A 136 -12.25 10.27 -15.55
N GLY A 137 -12.51 8.96 -15.40
CA GLY A 137 -12.49 8.01 -16.51
C GLY A 137 -11.41 6.94 -16.53
N ILE A 138 -10.63 6.73 -15.47
CA ILE A 138 -9.75 5.56 -15.38
C ILE A 138 -10.55 4.39 -14.75
N PRO A 139 -10.78 3.28 -15.47
CA PRO A 139 -11.44 2.09 -14.90
C PRO A 139 -10.69 1.59 -13.67
N LEU A 140 -11.44 1.38 -12.57
CA LEU A 140 -10.99 0.97 -11.23
C LEU A 140 -10.34 -0.43 -11.15
N GLU A 141 -10.01 -1.06 -12.29
CA GLU A 141 -9.55 -2.45 -12.33
C GLU A 141 -8.02 -2.60 -12.28
N SER A 142 -7.27 -1.50 -12.20
CA SER A 142 -5.83 -1.54 -11.93
C SER A 142 -5.42 -0.39 -11.00
N PRO A 143 -5.08 -0.64 -9.73
CA PRO A 143 -4.64 0.39 -8.82
C PRO A 143 -3.17 0.67 -9.12
N ALA A 144 -2.86 1.47 -10.14
CA ALA A 144 -1.51 2.01 -10.33
C ALA A 144 -1.18 3.08 -9.26
N GLY A 145 -1.64 2.87 -8.02
CA GLY A 145 -1.23 3.65 -6.87
C GLY A 145 0.17 3.23 -6.43
N MET A 146 0.83 4.13 -5.70
CA MET A 146 2.18 3.89 -5.20
C MET A 146 2.23 4.12 -3.71
N TRP A 147 3.04 3.31 -3.03
CA TRP A 147 3.40 3.55 -1.66
C TRP A 147 4.53 4.58 -1.58
N MET A 148 4.30 5.61 -0.79
CA MET A 148 5.22 6.72 -0.60
C MET A 148 5.63 6.77 0.87
N GLN A 149 6.94 6.83 1.12
CA GLN A 149 7.45 7.10 2.46
C GLN A 149 7.08 8.53 2.88
N CYS A 150 6.68 8.71 4.14
CA CYS A 150 6.41 10.03 4.71
C CYS A 150 7.71 10.85 4.78
N ASN A 151 7.68 12.06 4.22
CA ASN A 151 8.69 13.11 4.38
C ASN A 151 8.08 14.46 3.96
N ALA A 152 8.80 15.57 4.09
CA ALA A 152 8.26 16.88 3.74
C ALA A 152 7.86 17.01 2.26
N ASN A 153 8.47 16.27 1.34
CA ASN A 153 8.14 16.38 -0.08
C ASN A 153 6.88 15.58 -0.44
N THR A 154 6.79 14.34 0.04
CA THR A 154 5.65 13.45 -0.24
C THR A 154 4.41 13.91 0.51
N SER A 155 4.56 14.45 1.72
CA SER A 155 3.45 14.84 2.58
C SER A 155 2.74 16.12 2.18
N ARG A 156 3.38 17.02 1.41
CA ARG A 156 2.77 18.29 0.96
C ARG A 156 1.40 18.13 0.32
N LYS A 157 1.26 17.11 -0.53
CA LYS A 157 0.06 16.85 -1.34
C LYS A 157 -0.87 15.81 -0.72
N LEU A 158 -0.49 15.21 0.41
CA LEU A 158 -1.36 14.29 1.14
C LEU A 158 -2.53 15.05 1.75
N SER A 159 -3.62 14.33 2.01
CA SER A 159 -4.71 14.87 2.83
C SER A 159 -4.17 15.27 4.20
N ALA A 160 -4.46 16.51 4.61
CA ALA A 160 -4.14 17.00 5.94
C ALA A 160 -4.80 16.15 7.03
N ALA A 161 -6.03 15.68 6.82
CA ALA A 161 -6.71 14.82 7.78
C ALA A 161 -6.01 13.45 7.93
N ALA A 162 -5.65 12.82 6.81
CA ALA A 162 -4.89 11.56 6.85
C ALA A 162 -3.51 11.75 7.47
N PHE A 163 -2.83 12.85 7.17
CA PHE A 163 -1.52 13.19 7.74
C PHE A 163 -1.60 13.38 9.26
N ILE A 164 -2.55 14.18 9.76
CA ILE A 164 -2.72 14.41 11.19
C ILE A 164 -3.04 13.11 11.92
N PHE A 165 -3.87 12.25 11.32
CA PHE A 165 -4.14 10.92 11.88
C PHE A 165 -2.89 10.05 11.92
N ALA A 166 -2.08 10.05 10.85
CA ALA A 166 -0.82 9.35 10.80
C ALA A 166 0.17 9.85 11.86
N GLN A 167 0.25 11.17 12.06
CA GLN A 167 1.09 11.79 13.07
C GLN A 167 0.62 11.40 14.47
N TYR A 168 -0.69 11.44 14.73
CA TYR A 168 -1.26 10.97 16.00
C TYR A 168 -0.89 9.50 16.26
N LEU A 169 -1.05 8.62 15.27
CA LEU A 169 -0.65 7.22 15.41
C LEU A 169 0.86 7.09 15.66
N HIS A 170 1.69 7.83 14.94
CA HIS A 170 3.15 7.83 15.10
C HIS A 170 3.54 8.26 16.52
N ASP A 171 3.07 9.42 16.98
CA ASP A 171 3.38 9.97 18.30
C ASP A 171 2.91 9.05 19.44
N ASN A 172 1.76 8.41 19.29
CA ASN A 172 1.20 7.50 20.31
C ASN A 172 1.74 6.06 20.20
N SER A 173 2.29 5.67 19.05
CA SER A 173 3.00 4.39 18.87
C SER A 173 4.45 4.42 19.36
N ALA A 174 4.96 5.59 19.76
CA ALA A 174 6.24 5.70 20.45
C ALA A 174 6.28 4.87 21.76
N GLY A 175 5.12 4.68 22.42
CA GLY A 175 4.97 3.74 23.54
C GLY A 175 4.82 2.27 23.12
N ASN A 176 4.68 2.01 21.82
CA ASN A 176 4.53 0.71 21.18
C ASN A 176 5.74 0.41 20.26
N ASN A 177 6.94 0.83 20.68
CA ASN A 177 8.23 0.58 20.01
C ASN A 177 8.36 1.05 18.54
N GLY A 178 7.52 1.98 18.07
CA GLY A 178 7.66 2.52 16.71
C GLY A 178 7.21 1.56 15.61
N VAL A 179 6.14 0.79 15.85
CA VAL A 179 5.47 -0.05 14.83
C VAL A 179 5.25 0.75 13.54
N PRO A 180 5.64 0.23 12.37
CA PRO A 180 5.36 0.87 11.08
C PRO A 180 3.88 1.12 10.84
N ILE A 181 3.55 2.25 10.22
CA ILE A 181 2.16 2.64 9.94
C ILE A 181 1.98 2.79 8.43
N GLY A 182 1.02 2.07 7.87
CA GLY A 182 0.56 2.25 6.50
C GLY A 182 -0.79 2.93 6.47
N LEU A 183 -0.97 3.96 5.65
CA LEU A 183 -2.26 4.59 5.42
C LEU A 183 -2.67 4.43 3.95
N VAL A 184 -3.81 3.80 3.72
CA VAL A 184 -4.39 3.66 2.39
C VAL A 184 -5.40 4.78 2.21
N GLN A 185 -5.05 5.78 1.39
CA GLN A 185 -5.93 6.91 1.13
C GLN A 185 -6.89 6.59 -0.02
N SER A 186 -8.16 6.42 0.31
CA SER A 186 -9.25 6.28 -0.65
C SER A 186 -10.19 7.48 -0.50
N ALA A 187 -9.77 8.64 -1.03
CA ALA A 187 -10.58 9.85 -1.05
C ALA A 187 -11.49 9.84 -2.29
N TRP A 188 -12.79 9.69 -2.08
CA TRP A 188 -13.80 10.02 -3.09
C TRP A 188 -14.53 11.28 -2.63
N GLY A 189 -14.43 12.36 -3.40
CA GLY A 189 -15.37 13.48 -3.32
C GLY A 189 -16.78 12.92 -3.50
N GLY A 190 -17.68 13.26 -2.58
CA GLY A 190 -18.91 12.51 -2.35
C GLY A 190 -19.69 12.15 -3.61
N GLU A 191 -19.92 10.86 -3.83
CA GLU A 191 -21.12 10.46 -4.55
C GLU A 191 -22.30 10.85 -3.67
N ALA A 192 -23.02 11.89 -4.10
CA ALA A 192 -24.41 12.03 -3.74
C ALA A 192 -25.06 10.67 -4.03
N ARG A 193 -25.50 9.98 -2.98
CA ARG A 193 -26.45 8.89 -3.07
C ARG A 193 -27.65 9.44 -3.84
N ARG A 194 -27.68 9.22 -5.16
CA ARG A 194 -28.92 9.37 -5.92
C ARG A 194 -29.77 8.19 -5.49
N ASP A 195 -30.67 8.45 -4.56
CA ASP A 195 -31.78 7.56 -4.30
C ASP A 195 -32.48 7.32 -5.64
N VAL A 196 -32.42 6.08 -6.12
CA VAL A 196 -33.23 5.64 -7.24
C VAL A 196 -34.47 5.01 -6.59
N GLY A 197 -35.55 5.79 -6.60
CA GLY A 197 -36.91 5.28 -6.36
C GLY A 197 -37.46 4.53 -7.56
#